data_AF-A0A1D3UKT7-F1
#
_entry.id   AF-A0A1D3UKT7-F1
#
_cell.length_a   1.000
_cell.length_b   1.000
_cell.length_c   1.000
_cell.angle_alpha   90.00
_cell.angle_beta   90.00
_cell.angle_gamma   90.00
#
_symmetry.space_group_name_H-M   'P 1'
#
loop_
_entity.id
_entity.type
_entity.pdbx_description
1 polymer ?
#
loop_
_entity_poly.entity_id
_entity_poly.type
_entity_poly.pdbx_seq_one_letter_code
_entity_poly.pdbx_strand_id
1 'polypeptide(L)'
;MLDINNSTEATKLVGDLMQWTSEQNIHIQTVLHLNKGDDNARGHIGTELNNKAETVLQITRDNTLPERSIVAPAIIRSKPFDKFAFRLKEMEDEVCVPEIDSTYTDNERKSPPYSYHELSDTEHRNALAQAFSSREVLPYGELIAALQKAYAKVVG
;
A
#
# COMPACT_ATOMS: atom_id res chain seq x y z
N MET A 1 28.48 -7.36 -30.62
CA MET A 1 27.97 -6.19 -29.87
C MET A 1 27.22 -6.74 -28.66
N LEU A 2 27.56 -6.32 -27.44
CA LEU A 2 26.89 -6.79 -26.22
C LEU A 2 25.49 -6.18 -26.18
N ASP A 3 24.46 -7.01 -26.09
CA ASP A 3 23.10 -6.55 -25.85
C ASP A 3 22.91 -6.31 -24.35
N ILE A 4 22.90 -5.03 -23.96
CA ILE A 4 22.74 -4.62 -22.56
C ILE A 4 21.32 -4.83 -22.01
N ASN A 5 20.35 -5.17 -22.87
CA ASN A 5 18.96 -5.40 -22.49
C ASN A 5 18.47 -6.72 -23.10
N ASN A 6 19.15 -7.81 -22.74
CA ASN A 6 18.79 -9.16 -23.20
C ASN A 6 17.70 -9.79 -22.31
N SER A 7 16.61 -10.25 -22.92
CA SER A 7 15.46 -10.83 -22.20
C SER A 7 15.75 -12.20 -21.56
N THR A 8 16.55 -13.04 -22.21
CA THR A 8 16.93 -14.36 -21.69
C THR A 8 17.81 -14.22 -20.45
N GLU A 9 18.78 -13.31 -20.50
CA GLU A 9 19.65 -13.02 -19.34
C GLU A 9 18.85 -12.43 -18.18
N ALA A 10 17.90 -11.52 -18.46
CA ALA A 10 17.01 -10.97 -17.44
C ALA A 10 16.18 -12.06 -16.74
N THR A 11 15.57 -12.96 -17.53
CA THR A 11 14.77 -14.07 -17.00
C THR A 11 15.62 -15.00 -16.13
N LYS A 12 16.83 -15.33 -16.59
CA LYS A 12 17.76 -16.17 -15.84
C LYS A 12 18.17 -15.51 -14.52
N LEU A 13 18.60 -14.25 -14.57
CA LEU A 13 19.00 -13.50 -13.38
C LEU A 13 17.88 -13.44 -12.35
N VAL A 14 16.66 -13.09 -12.76
CA VAL A 14 15.51 -13.05 -11.83
C VAL A 14 15.20 -14.45 -11.28
N GLY A 15 15.34 -15.49 -12.09
CA GLY A 15 15.26 -16.88 -11.62
C GLY A 15 16.28 -17.21 -10.53
N ASP A 16 17.54 -16.84 -10.74
CA ASP A 16 18.63 -17.04 -9.77
C ASP A 16 18.34 -16.28 -8.47
N LEU A 17 17.83 -15.04 -8.53
CA LEU A 17 17.41 -14.28 -7.35
C LEU A 17 16.29 -14.99 -6.57
N MET A 18 15.29 -15.54 -7.26
CA MET A 18 14.20 -16.29 -6.61
C MET A 18 14.69 -17.61 -6.00
N GLN A 19 15.66 -18.27 -6.63
CA GLN A 19 16.28 -19.45 -6.05
C GLN A 19 17.02 -19.09 -4.77
N TRP A 20 17.83 -18.01 -4.77
CA TRP A 20 18.60 -17.59 -3.60
C TRP A 20 17.74 -17.15 -2.43
N THR A 21 16.65 -16.40 -2.65
CA THR A 21 15.74 -16.02 -1.56
C THR A 21 15.20 -17.26 -0.84
N SER A 22 14.87 -18.32 -1.58
CA SER A 22 14.37 -19.58 -1.02
C SER A 22 15.46 -20.43 -0.36
N GLU A 23 16.59 -20.65 -1.04
CA GLU A 23 17.64 -21.56 -0.54
C GLU A 23 18.40 -20.98 0.65
N GLN A 24 18.60 -19.66 0.66
CA GLN A 24 19.36 -18.98 1.70
C GLN A 24 18.46 -18.33 2.76
N ASN A 25 17.14 -18.36 2.57
CA ASN A 25 16.16 -17.69 3.43
C ASN A 25 16.50 -16.20 3.65
N ILE A 26 16.72 -15.49 2.54
CA ILE A 26 17.10 -14.07 2.54
C ILE A 26 16.05 -13.20 1.85
N HIS A 27 15.98 -11.94 2.28
CA HIS A 27 15.24 -10.90 1.56
C HIS A 27 16.18 -10.17 0.61
N ILE A 28 15.79 -10.05 -0.66
CA ILE A 28 16.52 -9.29 -1.67
C ILE A 28 15.69 -8.07 -2.04
N GLN A 29 16.23 -6.88 -1.77
CA GLN A 29 15.64 -5.61 -2.18
C GLN A 29 16.38 -5.07 -3.39
N THR A 30 15.64 -4.76 -4.46
CA THR A 30 16.17 -4.16 -5.68
C THR A 30 15.66 -2.74 -5.85
N VAL A 31 16.52 -1.83 -6.32
CA VAL A 31 16.14 -0.46 -6.69
C VAL A 31 16.20 -0.32 -8.20
N LEU A 32 15.08 0.06 -8.80
CA LEU A 32 14.94 0.20 -10.24
C LEU A 32 14.48 1.61 -10.59
N HIS A 33 15.07 2.16 -11.65
CA HIS A 33 14.57 3.40 -12.25
C HIS A 33 13.41 3.10 -13.19
N LEU A 34 12.44 4.01 -13.23
CA LEU A 34 11.38 4.01 -14.23
C LEU A 34 11.90 4.59 -15.55
N ASN A 35 11.21 4.32 -16.67
CA ASN A 35 11.59 4.92 -17.94
C ASN A 35 11.34 6.43 -17.94
N LYS A 36 12.01 7.14 -18.85
CA LYS A 36 11.73 8.56 -19.06
C LYS A 36 10.40 8.70 -19.80
N GLY A 37 9.37 9.16 -19.10
CA GLY A 37 8.07 9.51 -19.71
C GLY A 37 6.95 8.50 -19.46
N ASP A 38 7.19 7.42 -18.73
CA ASP A 38 6.14 6.55 -18.18
C ASP A 38 6.54 6.01 -16.80
N ASP A 39 5.58 5.41 -16.10
CA ASP A 39 5.79 4.81 -14.78
C ASP A 39 6.22 3.32 -14.84
N ASN A 40 6.72 2.86 -15.99
CA ASN A 40 7.15 1.46 -16.15
C ASN A 40 8.59 1.26 -15.70
N ALA A 41 8.85 0.16 -14.98
CA ALA A 41 10.19 -0.26 -14.64
C ALA A 41 11.03 -0.52 -15.90
N ARG A 42 12.29 -0.08 -15.88
CA ARG A 42 13.14 -0.05 -17.08
C ARG A 42 13.68 -1.43 -17.49
N GLY A 43 13.56 -1.74 -18.78
CA GLY A 43 14.19 -2.91 -19.42
C GLY A 43 13.51 -4.24 -19.08
N HIS A 44 14.01 -5.33 -19.68
CA HIS A 44 13.47 -6.67 -19.44
C HIS A 44 13.60 -7.10 -17.98
N ILE A 45 14.69 -6.70 -17.30
CA ILE A 45 14.88 -6.93 -15.86
C ILE A 45 13.75 -6.28 -15.06
N GLY A 46 13.35 -5.05 -15.39
CA GLY A 46 12.28 -4.36 -14.69
C GLY A 46 10.94 -5.05 -14.84
N THR A 47 10.61 -5.51 -16.05
CA THR A 47 9.39 -6.28 -16.30
C THR A 47 9.39 -7.61 -15.56
N GLU A 48 10.47 -8.38 -15.64
CA GLU A 48 10.56 -9.70 -14.97
C GLU A 48 10.52 -9.57 -13.45
N LEU A 49 11.20 -8.56 -12.86
CA LEU A 49 11.14 -8.30 -11.43
C LEU A 49 9.73 -7.90 -10.99
N ASN A 50 9.04 -7.00 -11.70
CA ASN A 50 7.66 -6.65 -11.36
C ASN A 50 6.72 -7.86 -11.38
N ASN A 51 6.96 -8.81 -12.29
CA ASN A 51 6.17 -10.04 -12.39
C ASN A 51 6.46 -11.04 -11.26
N LYS A 52 7.67 -11.05 -10.70
CA LYS A 52 8.11 -12.05 -9.70
C LYS A 52 8.16 -11.53 -8.28
N ALA A 53 8.34 -10.23 -8.08
CA ALA A 53 8.44 -9.60 -6.78
C ALA A 53 7.19 -9.83 -5.93
N GLU A 54 7.41 -9.97 -4.63
CA GLU A 54 6.32 -10.02 -3.64
C GLU A 54 5.67 -8.65 -3.46
N THR A 55 6.50 -7.61 -3.38
CA THR A 55 6.13 -6.22 -3.12
C THR A 55 6.95 -5.30 -4.02
N VAL A 56 6.26 -4.41 -4.74
CA VAL A 56 6.84 -3.35 -5.56
C VAL A 56 6.33 -2.01 -5.05
N LEU A 57 7.26 -1.15 -4.65
CA LEU A 57 6.98 0.19 -4.16
C LEU A 57 7.35 1.21 -5.24
N GLN A 58 6.44 2.13 -5.53
CA GLN A 58 6.73 3.28 -6.36
C GLN A 58 7.03 4.47 -5.45
N ILE A 59 8.18 5.11 -5.68
CA ILE A 59 8.61 6.29 -4.95
C ILE A 59 8.62 7.47 -5.93
N THR A 60 7.79 8.47 -5.69
CA THR A 60 7.69 9.68 -6.52
C THR A 60 7.88 10.93 -5.68
N ARG A 61 8.38 12.01 -6.28
CA ARG A 61 8.39 13.32 -5.60
C ARG A 61 6.97 13.89 -5.55
N ASP A 62 6.62 14.51 -4.44
CA ASP A 62 5.36 15.24 -4.33
C ASP A 62 5.42 16.48 -5.24
N ASN A 63 4.44 16.60 -6.14
CA ASN A 63 4.34 17.71 -7.08
C ASN A 63 4.10 19.07 -6.38
N THR A 64 3.58 19.05 -5.16
CA THR A 64 3.30 20.24 -4.34
C THR A 64 4.46 20.59 -3.40
N LEU A 65 5.24 19.60 -2.98
CA LEU A 65 6.32 19.72 -2.00
C LEU A 65 7.54 18.91 -2.47
N PRO A 66 8.45 19.49 -3.26
CA PRO A 66 9.55 18.77 -3.91
C PRO A 66 10.50 17.99 -2.97
N GLU A 67 10.61 18.43 -1.72
CA GLU A 67 11.42 17.78 -0.66
C GLU A 67 10.76 16.52 -0.08
N ARG A 68 9.48 16.28 -0.39
CA ARG A 68 8.72 15.12 0.04
C ARG A 68 8.74 14.05 -1.04
N SER A 69 9.03 12.83 -0.62
CA SER A 69 8.88 11.62 -1.43
C SER A 69 7.65 10.85 -0.95
N ILE A 70 6.76 10.51 -1.87
CA ILE A 70 5.57 9.69 -1.63
C ILE A 70 5.89 8.27 -2.01
N VAL A 71 5.58 7.34 -1.11
CA VAL A 71 5.71 5.90 -1.31
C VAL A 71 4.32 5.32 -1.51
N ALA A 72 4.11 4.67 -2.65
CA ALA A 72 2.86 4.02 -2.99
C ALA A 72 3.06 2.53 -3.30
N PRO A 73 2.11 1.67 -2.94
CA PRO A 73 2.12 0.28 -3.38
C PRO A 73 1.81 0.22 -4.89
N ALA A 74 2.73 -0.27 -5.70
CA ALA A 74 2.50 -0.47 -7.14
C ALA A 74 1.96 -1.88 -7.42
N ILE A 75 2.62 -2.90 -6.87
CA ILE A 75 2.22 -4.31 -6.98
C ILE A 75 2.45 -4.95 -5.61
N ILE A 76 1.41 -5.49 -5.00
CA ILE A 76 1.50 -6.20 -3.73
C ILE A 76 0.67 -7.47 -3.80
N ARG A 77 1.29 -8.61 -3.48
CA ARG A 77 0.60 -9.91 -3.42
C ARG A 77 -0.11 -10.17 -2.08
N SER A 78 0.33 -9.48 -1.03
CA SER A 78 -0.23 -9.52 0.34
C SER A 78 -1.26 -8.40 0.57
N LYS A 79 -1.62 -8.12 1.83
CA LYS A 79 -2.48 -6.97 2.16
C LYS A 79 -1.74 -5.66 1.77
N PRO A 80 -2.32 -4.82 0.90
CA PRO A 80 -1.71 -3.54 0.56
C PRO A 80 -1.72 -2.60 1.77
N PHE A 81 -0.82 -1.62 1.75
CA PHE A 81 -0.72 -0.58 2.79
C PHE A 81 -1.03 0.79 2.21
N ASP A 82 -1.27 1.74 3.11
CA ASP A 82 -1.63 3.11 2.77
C ASP A 82 -0.43 3.89 2.26
N LYS A 83 -0.61 4.74 1.25
CA LYS A 83 0.46 5.64 0.81
C LYS A 83 0.96 6.44 2.02
N PHE A 84 2.27 6.53 2.14
CA PHE A 84 2.92 7.37 3.15
C PHE A 84 3.99 8.22 2.46
N ALA A 85 4.49 9.21 3.19
CA ALA A 85 5.56 10.05 2.67
C ALA A 85 6.72 10.14 3.66
N PHE A 86 7.89 10.46 3.14
CA PHE A 86 9.07 10.78 3.93
C PHE A 86 9.79 11.98 3.32
N ARG A 87 10.64 12.62 4.12
CA ARG A 87 11.58 13.67 3.70
C ARG A 87 12.99 13.26 4.09
N LEU A 88 13.97 13.76 3.38
CA LEU A 88 15.36 13.61 3.80
C LEU A 88 15.71 14.73 4.77
N LYS A 89 16.27 14.36 5.92
CA LYS A 89 16.81 15.30 6.89
C LYS A 89 18.32 15.16 6.94
N GLU A 90 19.00 16.27 6.76
CA GLU A 90 20.45 16.35 6.91
C GLU A 90 20.81 16.31 8.40
N MET A 91 21.68 15.37 8.76
CA MET A 91 22.22 15.20 10.10
C MET A 91 23.53 16.01 10.24
N GLU A 92 23.99 16.20 11.48
CA GLU A 92 25.19 17.00 11.79
C GLU A 92 26.48 16.47 11.10
N ASP A 93 26.47 15.22 10.65
CA ASP A 93 27.54 14.52 9.95
C ASP A 93 27.37 14.49 8.41
N GLU A 94 26.55 15.39 7.84
CA GLU A 94 26.23 15.46 6.39
C GLU A 94 25.53 14.21 5.84
N VAL A 95 25.02 13.33 6.73
CA VAL A 95 24.25 12.16 6.33
C VAL A 95 22.78 12.53 6.20
N CYS A 96 22.18 12.25 5.04
CA CYS A 96 20.74 12.41 4.82
C CYS A 96 19.98 11.15 5.26
N VAL A 97 19.10 11.29 6.25
CA VAL A 97 18.27 10.19 6.77
C VAL A 97 16.80 10.40 6.40
N PRO A 98 16.08 9.37 5.94
CA PRO A 98 14.64 9.46 5.68
C PRO A 98 13.85 9.57 7.00
N GLU A 99 13.04 10.61 7.12
CA GLU A 99 12.10 10.83 8.22
C GLU A 99 10.66 10.81 7.69
N ILE A 100 9.78 10.04 8.34
CA ILE A 100 8.37 9.94 7.97
C ILE A 100 7.70 11.31 8.09
N ASP A 101 7.02 11.72 7.03
CA ASP A 101 6.25 12.95 7.01
C ASP A 101 4.79 12.69 7.40
N SER A 102 4.50 12.87 8.69
CA SER A 102 3.16 12.71 9.26
C SER A 102 2.14 13.74 8.80
N THR A 103 2.58 14.81 8.10
CA THR A 103 1.67 15.83 7.54
C THR A 103 1.13 15.44 6.17
N TYR A 104 1.63 14.36 5.57
CA TYR A 104 1.11 13.86 4.30
C TYR A 104 -0.29 13.28 4.48
N THR A 105 -1.20 13.74 3.63
CA THR A 105 -2.54 13.18 3.48
C THR A 105 -2.73 12.82 2.02
N ASP A 106 -3.17 11.58 1.76
CA ASP A 106 -3.44 11.10 0.42
C ASP A 106 -4.76 11.74 -0.06
N ASN A 107 -4.66 12.92 -0.68
CA ASN A 107 -5.80 13.70 -1.18
C ASN A 107 -6.66 12.95 -2.23
N GLU A 108 -6.13 11.86 -2.81
CA GLU A 108 -6.86 10.99 -3.75
C GLU A 108 -7.79 10.01 -3.03
N ARG A 109 -7.64 9.84 -1.71
CA ARG A 109 -8.65 9.17 -0.90
C ARG A 109 -9.87 10.07 -0.83
N LYS A 110 -10.87 9.77 -1.66
CA LYS A 110 -12.23 9.75 -1.10
C LYS A 110 -12.11 8.85 0.12
N SER A 111 -12.26 9.43 1.31
CA SER A 111 -12.25 8.67 2.56
C SER A 111 -13.01 7.38 2.31
N PRO A 112 -12.37 6.19 2.42
CA PRO A 112 -13.14 4.96 2.32
C PRO A 112 -14.27 5.10 3.35
N PRO A 113 -15.53 4.73 3.01
CA PRO A 113 -16.54 4.64 4.04
C PRO A 113 -15.92 3.78 5.14
N TYR A 114 -15.81 4.37 6.33
CA TYR A 114 -15.10 3.81 7.48
C TYR A 114 -15.32 2.30 7.53
N SER A 115 -14.23 1.53 7.53
CA SER A 115 -14.37 0.09 7.44
C SER A 115 -15.04 -0.41 8.72
N TYR A 116 -16.18 -1.08 8.61
CA TYR A 116 -16.84 -1.66 9.78
C TYR A 116 -15.98 -2.73 10.50
N HIS A 117 -14.87 -3.16 9.90
CA HIS A 117 -13.87 -4.03 10.52
C HIS A 117 -12.92 -3.31 11.49
N GLU A 118 -12.89 -1.98 11.47
CA GLU A 118 -12.07 -1.15 12.35
C GLU A 118 -12.81 -0.76 13.63
N LEU A 119 -14.10 -1.11 13.73
CA LEU A 119 -14.90 -0.87 14.93
C LEU A 119 -14.47 -1.80 16.06
N SER A 120 -14.33 -1.22 17.25
CA SER A 120 -14.17 -1.96 18.49
C SER A 120 -15.41 -2.77 18.84
N ASP A 121 -15.25 -3.80 19.66
CA ASP A 121 -16.37 -4.57 20.22
C ASP A 121 -17.42 -3.68 20.91
N THR A 122 -16.99 -2.61 21.56
CA THR A 122 -17.87 -1.65 22.22
C THR A 122 -18.72 -0.87 21.22
N GLU A 123 -18.15 -0.49 20.08
CA GLU A 123 -18.86 0.21 19.01
C GLU A 123 -19.87 -0.70 18.32
N HIS A 124 -19.49 -1.95 18.05
CA HIS A 124 -20.42 -2.98 17.57
C HIS A 124 -21.60 -3.19 18.53
N ARG A 125 -21.32 -3.29 19.84
CA ARG A 125 -22.37 -3.43 20.86
C ARG A 125 -23.30 -2.22 20.91
N ASN A 126 -22.76 -1.00 20.77
CA ASN A 126 -23.57 0.22 20.73
C ASN A 126 -24.49 0.25 19.51
N ALA A 127 -23.98 -0.12 18.32
CA ALA A 127 -24.78 -0.21 17.11
C ALA A 127 -25.92 -1.24 17.25
N LEU A 128 -25.61 -2.42 17.79
CA LEU A 128 -26.60 -3.47 18.03
C LEU A 128 -27.64 -3.07 19.07
N ALA A 129 -27.23 -2.49 20.20
CA ALA A 129 -28.13 -1.99 21.23
C ALA A 129 -29.10 -0.94 20.67
N GLN A 130 -28.64 -0.09 19.75
CA GLN A 130 -29.50 0.87 19.08
C GLN A 130 -30.48 0.19 18.10
N ALA A 131 -30.00 -0.76 17.29
CA ALA A 131 -30.82 -1.48 16.31
C ALA A 131 -31.97 -2.27 16.97
N PHE A 132 -31.72 -2.85 18.15
CA PHE A 132 -32.68 -3.64 18.91
C PHE A 132 -33.35 -2.88 20.08
N SER A 133 -33.18 -1.56 20.15
CA SER A 133 -33.73 -0.74 21.25
C SER A 133 -35.26 -0.78 21.36
N SER A 134 -35.96 -1.03 20.26
CA SER A 134 -37.43 -1.04 20.20
C SER A 134 -38.05 -2.43 20.18
N ARG A 135 -37.33 -3.44 19.66
CA ARG A 135 -37.81 -4.83 19.52
C ARG A 135 -36.62 -5.78 19.64
N GLU A 136 -36.82 -6.88 20.38
CA GLU A 136 -35.82 -7.94 20.52
C GLU A 136 -35.67 -8.80 19.24
N VAL A 137 -36.72 -8.87 18.41
CA VAL A 137 -36.72 -9.66 17.17
C VAL A 137 -37.23 -8.82 16.01
N LEU A 138 -36.49 -8.83 14.91
CA LEU A 138 -36.79 -8.08 13.70
C LEU A 138 -36.84 -9.04 12.49
N PRO A 139 -37.83 -8.91 11.59
CA PRO A 139 -37.79 -9.57 10.29
C PRO A 139 -36.55 -9.16 9.49
N TYR A 140 -36.04 -10.04 8.64
CA TYR A 140 -34.76 -9.83 7.93
C TYR A 140 -34.66 -8.47 7.22
N GLY A 141 -35.70 -8.04 6.50
CA GLY A 141 -35.71 -6.75 5.80
C GLY A 141 -35.63 -5.55 6.76
N GLU A 142 -36.34 -5.62 7.90
CA GLU A 142 -36.31 -4.57 8.93
C GLU A 142 -34.97 -4.57 9.68
N LEU A 143 -34.39 -5.76 9.91
CA LEU A 143 -33.09 -5.92 10.56
C LEU A 143 -31.98 -5.23 9.76
N ILE A 144 -31.91 -5.46 8.44
CA ILE A 144 -30.88 -4.83 7.59
C ILE A 144 -30.99 -3.30 7.64
N ALA A 145 -32.20 -2.75 7.51
CA ALA A 145 -32.42 -1.32 7.55
C ALA A 145 -32.06 -0.70 8.92
N ALA A 146 -32.41 -1.39 10.02
CA ALA A 146 -32.08 -0.96 11.37
C ALA A 146 -30.57 -0.97 11.62
N LEU A 147 -29.87 -2.03 11.19
CA LEU A 147 -28.42 -2.14 11.31
C LEU A 147 -27.71 -1.07 10.49
N GLN A 148 -28.07 -0.87 9.22
CA GLN A 148 -27.48 0.18 8.37
C GLN A 148 -27.58 1.57 9.03
N LYS A 149 -28.76 1.90 9.58
CA LYS A 149 -28.99 3.18 10.26
C LYS A 149 -28.20 3.31 11.56
N ALA A 150 -28.09 2.23 12.34
CA ALA A 150 -27.35 2.25 13.60
C ALA A 150 -25.83 2.33 13.37
N TYR A 151 -25.30 1.55 12.44
CA TYR A 151 -23.88 1.56 12.10
C TYR A 151 -23.44 2.88 11.45
N ALA A 152 -24.28 3.51 10.62
CA ALA A 152 -24.01 4.84 10.10
C ALA A 152 -23.85 5.90 11.22
N LYS A 153 -24.64 5.81 12.29
CA LYS A 153 -24.54 6.74 13.43
C LYS A 153 -23.30 6.54 14.30
N VAL A 154 -22.79 5.32 14.37
CA VAL A 154 -21.57 5.01 15.14
C VAL A 154 -20.33 5.44 14.36
N VAL A 155 -20.39 5.37 13.03
CA VAL A 155 -19.26 5.63 12.13
C VAL A 155 -19.14 7.11 11.71
N GLY A 156 -20.25 7.85 11.64
CA GLY A 156 -20.27 9.25 11.19
C GLY A 156 -20.79 9.42 9.77
#